data_AF-A0A8D9ECW7-F1
#
_entry.id   AF-A0A8D9ECW7-F1
#
_cell.length_a   1.000
_cell.length_b   1.000
_cell.length_c   1.000
_cell.angle_alpha   90.00
_cell.angle_beta   90.00
_cell.angle_gamma   90.00
#
_symmetry.space_group_name_H-M   'P 1'
#
loop_
_entity.id
_entity.type
_entity.pdbx_description
1 polymer ?
#
loop_
_entity_poly.entity_id
_entity_poly.type
_entity_poly.pdbx_seq_one_letter_code
_entity_poly.pdbx_strand_id
1 'polypeptide(L)'
;MNCSDSTINDATIDIFPVSLEEMDLKLCHNISTFNIKHLLNLKHCVFSTTNDAIINNFPVSLLSINLEGCNQIATFSIHHLVNLKVIYCGYSTINDASINDFPVSLEKINLESCRNISTFNIQHLENLRMIDCSNSTINDASINNFPVSLEEIKLEACRNLLYTFNIHHLVNMKKIDCSGSKITDAAINNFPVSLENIRLSGGCLISTFNINHLVNLKKINCIDSTIHDDSINNFPVSLEEIFLKGCENISAFNIKYLVNLKMI
;
A
#
# COMPACT_ATOMS: atom_id res chain seq x y z
N MET A 1 -1.59 26.29 -4.15
CA MET A 1 -0.39 27.15 -4.17
C MET A 1 0.82 26.22 -4.16
N ASN A 2 1.66 26.32 -5.18
CA ASN A 2 2.87 25.52 -5.29
C ASN A 2 4.07 26.39 -4.88
N CYS A 3 4.66 26.07 -3.74
CA CYS A 3 5.88 26.70 -3.22
C CYS A 3 7.05 25.72 -3.21
N SER A 4 6.96 24.62 -3.97
CA SER A 4 7.99 23.60 -4.01
C SER A 4 9.34 24.17 -4.43
N ASP A 5 10.40 23.70 -3.77
CA ASP A 5 11.78 24.14 -3.98
C ASP A 5 11.99 25.66 -3.80
N SER A 6 11.14 26.29 -2.98
CA SER A 6 11.25 27.72 -2.66
C SER A 6 11.93 27.97 -1.33
N THR A 7 12.39 29.21 -1.12
CA THR A 7 13.00 29.67 0.13
C THR A 7 11.97 30.18 1.14
N ILE A 8 10.69 29.79 1.00
CA ILE A 8 9.62 30.22 1.89
C ILE A 8 9.92 29.83 3.34
N ASN A 9 9.50 30.67 4.29
CA ASN A 9 9.71 30.46 5.72
C ASN A 9 8.38 30.32 6.47
N ASP A 10 8.47 29.94 7.75
CA ASP A 10 7.31 29.70 8.61
C ASP A 10 6.33 30.89 8.64
N ALA A 11 6.84 32.12 8.82
CA ALA A 11 6.02 33.33 8.89
C ALA A 11 5.21 33.62 7.62
N THR A 12 5.71 33.19 6.46
CA THR A 12 4.99 33.35 5.19
C THR A 12 3.82 32.37 5.08
N ILE A 13 3.99 31.15 5.59
CA ILE A 13 2.94 30.12 5.59
C ILE A 13 1.81 30.50 6.56
N ASP A 14 2.16 31.03 7.73
CA ASP A 14 1.21 31.43 8.77
C ASP A 14 0.21 32.52 8.32
N ILE A 15 0.55 33.27 7.26
CA ILE A 15 -0.30 34.33 6.71
C ILE A 15 -0.96 33.97 5.37
N PHE A 16 -0.85 32.71 4.93
CA PHE A 16 -1.53 32.27 3.71
C PHE A 16 -3.05 32.48 3.78
N PRO A 17 -3.69 32.77 2.63
CA PRO A 17 -5.09 33.11 2.60
C PRO A 17 -5.96 31.90 2.93
N VAL A 18 -7.01 32.11 3.74
CA VAL A 18 -7.98 31.05 4.14
C VAL A 18 -8.68 30.39 2.94
N SER A 19 -8.73 31.06 1.78
CA SER A 19 -9.26 30.51 0.54
C SER A 19 -8.38 29.43 -0.10
N LEU A 20 -7.18 29.18 0.44
CA LEU A 20 -6.25 28.21 -0.11
C LEU A 20 -6.78 26.78 0.03
N GLU A 21 -6.96 26.09 -1.09
CA GLU A 21 -7.44 24.70 -1.10
C GLU A 21 -6.32 23.65 -1.25
N GLU A 22 -5.19 24.05 -1.83
CA GLU A 22 -4.07 23.16 -2.09
C GLU A 22 -2.75 23.83 -1.70
N MET A 23 -1.84 23.08 -1.10
CA MET A 23 -0.54 23.57 -0.68
C MET A 23 0.55 22.54 -1.00
N ASP A 24 1.57 22.93 -1.74
CA ASP A 24 2.75 22.11 -1.97
C ASP A 24 4.00 22.82 -1.41
N LEU A 25 4.59 22.21 -0.37
CA LEU A 25 5.81 22.65 0.30
C LEU A 25 6.95 21.63 0.13
N LYS A 26 6.93 20.83 -0.94
CA LYS A 26 8.01 19.88 -1.21
C LYS A 26 9.34 20.61 -1.36
N LEU A 27 10.41 20.06 -0.80
CA LEU A 27 11.78 20.62 -0.81
C LEU A 27 11.89 22.04 -0.21
N CYS A 28 10.95 22.48 0.62
CA CYS A 28 11.09 23.72 1.37
C CYS A 28 11.94 23.47 2.63
N HIS A 29 13.20 23.90 2.64
CA HIS A 29 14.13 23.57 3.75
C HIS A 29 14.12 24.58 4.91
N ASN A 30 13.49 25.75 4.75
CA ASN A 30 13.47 26.84 5.72
C ASN A 30 12.22 26.84 6.62
N ILE A 31 11.51 25.71 6.70
CA ILE A 31 10.25 25.57 7.43
C ILE A 31 10.39 24.50 8.51
N SER A 32 9.89 24.79 9.71
CA SER A 32 10.07 23.91 10.87
C SER A 32 9.01 24.06 11.96
N THR A 33 8.33 25.21 12.02
CA THR A 33 7.39 25.57 13.09
C THR A 33 6.10 26.22 12.61
N PHE A 34 5.86 26.26 11.30
CA PHE A 34 4.66 26.85 10.70
C PHE A 34 3.34 26.23 11.21
N ASN A 35 2.27 27.00 11.11
CA ASN A 35 0.92 26.62 11.50
C ASN A 35 -0.07 26.89 10.36
N ILE A 36 -0.80 25.85 9.96
CA ILE A 36 -1.80 25.92 8.89
C ILE A 36 -3.24 25.71 9.39
N LYS A 37 -3.47 25.78 10.71
CA LYS A 37 -4.79 25.54 11.31
C LYS A 37 -5.86 26.54 10.84
N HIS A 38 -5.45 27.76 10.46
CA HIS A 38 -6.35 28.80 9.93
C HIS A 38 -6.82 28.54 8.50
N LEU A 39 -6.20 27.61 7.77
CA LEU A 39 -6.53 27.31 6.37
C LEU A 39 -7.72 26.35 6.29
N LEU A 40 -8.90 26.86 6.66
CA LEU A 40 -10.14 26.08 6.80
C LEU A 40 -10.68 25.49 5.49
N ASN A 41 -10.19 25.93 4.33
CA ASN A 41 -10.55 25.38 3.02
C ASN A 41 -9.47 24.46 2.44
N LEU A 42 -8.36 24.23 3.16
CA LEU A 42 -7.25 23.41 2.68
C LEU A 42 -7.68 21.95 2.61
N LYS A 43 -7.63 21.38 1.41
CA LYS A 43 -8.03 20.01 1.10
C LYS A 43 -6.83 19.11 0.84
N HIS A 44 -5.78 19.64 0.24
CA HIS A 44 -4.62 18.86 -0.18
C HIS A 44 -3.33 19.54 0.25
N CYS A 45 -2.45 18.79 0.90
CA CYS A 45 -1.13 19.28 1.28
C CYS A 45 -0.02 18.27 1.00
N VAL A 46 1.14 18.80 0.58
CA VAL A 46 2.35 18.02 0.30
C VAL A 46 3.52 18.61 1.08
N PHE A 47 4.23 17.77 1.81
CA PHE A 47 5.39 18.12 2.63
C PHE A 47 6.52 17.13 2.38
N SER A 48 7.76 17.62 2.37
CA SER A 48 8.96 16.79 2.53
C SER A 48 9.64 16.99 3.89
N THR A 49 9.20 18.00 4.64
CA THR A 49 9.75 18.41 5.93
C THR A 49 8.60 18.90 6.82
N THR A 50 8.19 18.05 7.76
CA THR A 50 7.27 18.37 8.85
C THR A 50 7.59 17.50 10.07
N ASN A 51 6.98 17.80 11.20
CA ASN A 51 7.12 17.06 12.45
C ASN A 51 5.75 16.77 13.08
N ASP A 52 5.75 15.95 14.13
CA ASP A 52 4.53 15.51 14.80
C ASP A 52 3.68 16.68 15.33
N ALA A 53 4.30 17.74 15.86
CA ALA A 53 3.60 18.88 16.43
C ALA A 53 2.83 19.69 15.37
N ILE A 54 3.40 19.83 14.17
CA ILE A 54 2.74 20.48 13.03
C ILE A 54 1.56 19.63 12.55
N ILE A 55 1.77 18.33 12.35
CA ILE A 55 0.74 17.41 11.84
C ILE A 55 -0.48 17.39 12.75
N ASN A 56 -0.27 17.35 14.06
CA ASN A 56 -1.36 17.35 15.05
C ASN A 56 -2.25 18.62 14.98
N ASN A 57 -1.79 19.70 14.32
CA ASN A 57 -2.51 20.95 14.17
C ASN A 57 -3.11 21.17 12.77
N PHE A 58 -3.05 20.17 11.90
CA PHE A 58 -3.64 20.26 10.57
C PHE A 58 -5.16 20.52 10.59
N PRO A 59 -5.69 21.31 9.64
CA PRO A 59 -7.11 21.66 9.58
C PRO A 59 -7.97 20.45 9.16
N VAL A 60 -9.16 20.34 9.76
CA VAL A 60 -10.12 19.24 9.55
C VAL A 60 -10.68 19.14 8.12
N SER A 61 -10.46 20.15 7.29
CA SER A 61 -10.87 20.21 5.88
C SER A 61 -10.05 19.31 4.96
N LEU A 62 -8.91 18.80 5.43
CA LEU A 62 -8.01 17.99 4.62
C LEU A 62 -8.67 16.69 4.15
N LEU A 63 -8.54 16.44 2.85
CA LEU A 63 -8.95 15.22 2.16
C LEU A 63 -7.73 14.35 1.79
N SER A 64 -6.57 14.98 1.55
CA SER A 64 -5.32 14.25 1.30
C SER A 64 -4.10 14.94 1.90
N ILE A 65 -3.20 14.13 2.47
CA ILE A 65 -1.90 14.56 2.97
C ILE A 65 -0.81 13.71 2.30
N ASN A 66 0.24 14.36 1.82
CA ASN A 66 1.47 13.72 1.42
C ASN A 66 2.62 14.12 2.36
N LEU A 67 3.14 13.15 3.10
CA LEU A 67 4.25 13.19 4.05
C LEU A 67 5.44 12.35 3.56
N GLU A 68 5.52 12.06 2.27
CA GLU A 68 6.58 11.21 1.71
C GLU A 68 7.97 11.81 1.97
N GLY A 69 8.88 10.99 2.51
CA GLY A 69 10.23 11.43 2.88
C GLY A 69 10.33 12.26 4.16
N CYS A 70 9.24 12.48 4.90
CA CYS A 70 9.26 13.22 6.15
C CYS A 70 9.93 12.41 7.27
N ASN A 71 11.24 12.60 7.48
CA ASN A 71 12.05 11.82 8.43
C ASN A 71 12.05 12.35 9.88
N GLN A 72 11.29 13.41 10.16
CA GLN A 72 11.16 14.00 11.50
C GLN A 72 9.82 13.67 12.16
N ILE A 73 9.05 12.76 11.57
CA ILE A 73 7.79 12.28 12.14
C ILE A 73 8.03 10.96 12.86
N ALA A 74 7.44 10.75 14.01
CA ALA A 74 7.55 9.47 14.71
C ALA A 74 6.17 9.04 15.19
N THR A 75 5.60 9.79 16.13
CA THR A 75 4.33 9.47 16.77
C THR A 75 3.44 10.72 16.75
N PHE A 76 2.73 10.90 15.65
CA PHE A 76 1.67 11.88 15.51
C PHE A 76 0.29 11.24 15.57
N SER A 77 -0.72 12.09 15.77
CA SER A 77 -2.13 11.73 15.84
C SER A 77 -2.93 12.59 14.86
N ILE A 78 -3.78 11.95 14.06
CA ILE A 78 -4.64 12.61 13.07
C ILE A 78 -6.09 12.13 13.14
N HIS A 79 -6.50 11.54 14.26
CA HIS A 79 -7.89 11.12 14.50
C HIS A 79 -8.92 12.26 14.27
N HIS A 80 -8.52 13.52 14.48
CA HIS A 80 -9.37 14.70 14.28
C HIS A 80 -9.64 15.01 12.80
N LEU A 81 -8.86 14.46 11.87
CA LEU A 81 -9.02 14.66 10.43
C LEU A 81 -10.09 13.73 9.85
N VAL A 82 -11.33 13.91 10.32
CA VAL A 82 -12.49 13.05 10.02
C VAL A 82 -12.92 13.03 8.54
N ASN A 83 -12.37 13.92 7.71
CA ASN A 83 -12.62 13.96 6.28
C ASN A 83 -11.46 13.37 5.45
N LEU A 84 -10.35 12.98 6.09
CA LEU A 84 -9.15 12.55 5.40
C LEU A 84 -9.39 11.22 4.69
N LYS A 85 -9.14 11.20 3.37
CA LYS A 85 -9.34 10.04 2.51
C LYS A 85 -8.04 9.36 2.12
N VAL A 86 -6.97 10.14 1.95
CA VAL A 86 -5.71 9.62 1.41
C VAL A 86 -4.52 10.15 2.21
N ILE A 87 -3.66 9.24 2.64
CA ILE A 87 -2.38 9.60 3.26
C ILE A 87 -1.22 8.89 2.59
N TYR A 88 -0.19 9.66 2.22
CA TYR A 88 1.08 9.13 1.75
C TYR A 88 2.14 9.38 2.81
N CYS A 89 2.74 8.32 3.35
CA CYS A 89 3.82 8.37 4.33
C CYS A 89 5.04 7.59 3.85
N GLY A 90 5.16 7.30 2.55
CA GLY A 90 6.28 6.53 2.01
C GLY A 90 7.62 7.17 2.38
N TYR A 91 8.66 6.35 2.55
CA TYR A 91 10.02 6.80 2.88
C TYR A 91 10.10 7.67 4.14
N SER A 92 9.14 7.57 5.06
CA SER A 92 9.12 8.32 6.32
C SER A 92 9.48 7.42 7.52
N THR A 93 9.56 8.04 8.69
CA THR A 93 9.88 7.39 9.97
C THR A 93 8.64 7.06 10.82
N ILE A 94 7.44 7.09 10.21
CA ILE A 94 6.16 6.73 10.86
C ILE A 94 6.22 5.35 11.54
N ASN A 95 5.56 5.21 12.67
CA ASN A 95 5.50 3.97 13.45
C ASN A 95 4.08 3.43 13.62
N ASP A 96 3.99 2.26 14.26
CA ASP A 96 2.73 1.55 14.49
C ASP A 96 1.70 2.39 15.30
N ALA A 97 2.16 3.21 16.25
CA ALA A 97 1.26 4.01 17.09
C ALA A 97 0.51 5.08 16.29
N SER A 98 1.18 5.76 15.36
CA SER A 98 0.51 6.71 14.46
C SER A 98 -0.48 6.03 13.52
N ILE A 99 -0.13 4.85 12.99
CA ILE A 99 -1.00 4.11 12.06
C ILE A 99 -2.27 3.62 12.77
N ASN A 100 -2.14 3.15 14.01
CA ASN A 100 -3.27 2.70 14.82
C ASN A 100 -4.29 3.83 15.10
N ASP A 101 -3.85 5.10 15.09
CA ASP A 101 -4.68 6.27 15.36
C ASP A 101 -5.29 6.91 14.09
N PHE A 102 -5.08 6.30 12.92
CA PHE A 102 -5.64 6.82 11.69
C PHE A 102 -7.17 6.91 11.71
N PRO A 103 -7.76 7.97 11.10
CA PRO A 103 -9.20 8.18 11.11
C PRO A 103 -9.92 7.19 10.18
N VAL A 104 -11.12 6.75 10.60
CA VAL A 104 -11.99 5.80 9.86
C VAL A 104 -12.36 6.25 8.44
N SER A 105 -12.22 7.53 8.13
CA SER A 105 -12.52 8.10 6.82
C SER A 105 -11.54 7.68 5.72
N LEU A 106 -10.36 7.15 6.08
CA LEU A 106 -9.32 6.79 5.13
C LEU A 106 -9.77 5.70 4.16
N GLU A 107 -9.44 5.92 2.89
CA GLU A 107 -9.70 5.02 1.77
C GLU A 107 -8.39 4.50 1.15
N LYS A 108 -7.29 5.26 1.27
CA LYS A 108 -5.97 4.88 0.75
C LYS A 108 -4.84 5.27 1.69
N ILE A 109 -3.92 4.33 1.91
CA ILE A 109 -2.70 4.50 2.69
C ILE A 109 -1.49 4.08 1.86
N ASN A 110 -0.43 4.89 1.85
CA ASN A 110 0.90 4.48 1.38
C ASN A 110 1.92 4.56 2.54
N LEU A 111 2.58 3.43 2.81
CA LEU A 111 3.63 3.18 3.78
C LEU A 111 4.86 2.55 3.10
N GLU A 112 5.07 2.85 1.82
CA GLU A 112 6.20 2.32 1.06
C GLU A 112 7.52 2.66 1.76
N SER A 113 8.42 1.70 1.89
CA SER A 113 9.74 1.87 2.50
C SER A 113 9.72 2.39 3.95
N CYS A 114 8.60 2.30 4.67
CA CYS A 114 8.53 2.60 6.11
C CYS A 114 9.15 1.46 6.94
N ARG A 115 10.28 1.72 7.60
CA ARG A 115 11.07 0.69 8.32
C ARG A 115 10.80 0.61 9.83
N ASN A 116 10.03 1.56 10.37
CA ASN A 116 9.70 1.64 11.79
C ASN A 116 8.34 1.00 12.13
N ILE A 117 7.72 0.32 11.16
CA ILE A 117 6.44 -0.36 11.33
C ILE A 117 6.65 -1.86 11.54
N SER A 118 5.82 -2.50 12.34
CA SER A 118 5.93 -3.94 12.60
C SER A 118 4.55 -4.59 12.72
N THR A 119 3.82 -4.24 13.77
CA THR A 119 2.56 -4.85 14.17
C THR A 119 1.56 -3.74 14.48
N PHE A 120 0.90 -3.23 13.44
CA PHE A 120 -0.18 -2.26 13.59
C PHE A 120 -1.55 -2.94 13.39
N ASN A 121 -2.60 -2.27 13.87
CA ASN A 121 -3.97 -2.68 13.75
C ASN A 121 -4.80 -1.57 13.12
N ILE A 122 -5.37 -1.88 11.96
CA ILE A 122 -6.21 -0.98 11.18
C ILE A 122 -7.57 -1.61 10.85
N GLN A 123 -8.01 -2.59 11.64
CA GLN A 123 -9.32 -3.24 11.43
C GLN A 123 -10.48 -2.23 11.53
N HIS A 124 -10.29 -1.13 12.28
CA HIS A 124 -11.27 -0.04 12.39
C HIS A 124 -11.40 0.82 11.13
N LEU A 125 -10.50 0.69 10.15
CA LEU A 125 -10.55 1.47 8.90
C LEU A 125 -11.50 0.83 7.88
N GLU A 126 -12.78 0.82 8.19
CA GLU A 126 -13.84 0.16 7.39
C GLU A 126 -14.01 0.75 5.97
N ASN A 127 -13.51 1.96 5.74
CA ASN A 127 -13.51 2.59 4.41
C ASN A 127 -12.24 2.32 3.59
N LEU A 128 -11.22 1.69 4.17
CA LEU A 128 -9.94 1.48 3.51
C LEU A 128 -10.09 0.52 2.32
N ARG A 129 -9.65 0.95 1.13
CA ARG A 129 -9.71 0.17 -0.10
C ARG A 129 -8.32 -0.23 -0.59
N MET A 130 -7.31 0.60 -0.35
CA MET A 130 -5.95 0.38 -0.81
C MET A 130 -4.93 0.63 0.28
N ILE A 131 -4.00 -0.31 0.46
CA ILE A 131 -2.81 -0.10 1.28
C ILE A 131 -1.55 -0.54 0.52
N ASP A 132 -0.55 0.33 0.53
CA ASP A 132 0.78 0.04 0.00
C ASP A 132 1.78 -0.03 1.15
N CYS A 133 2.33 -1.21 1.42
CA CYS A 133 3.37 -1.44 2.42
C CYS A 133 4.66 -1.92 1.76
N SER A 134 4.86 -1.67 0.46
CA SER A 134 6.01 -2.17 -0.29
C SER A 134 7.32 -1.77 0.36
N ASN A 135 8.31 -2.67 0.39
CA ASN A 135 9.65 -2.48 0.95
C ASN A 135 9.66 -2.08 2.44
N SER A 136 8.58 -2.33 3.18
CA SER A 136 8.48 -2.08 4.61
C SER A 136 8.89 -3.30 5.45
N THR A 137 8.78 -3.16 6.77
CA THR A 137 9.06 -4.21 7.76
C THR A 137 7.79 -4.89 8.29
N ILE A 138 6.66 -4.71 7.61
CA ILE A 138 5.37 -5.34 7.96
C ILE A 138 5.47 -6.86 8.09
N ASN A 139 4.74 -7.42 9.06
CA ASN A 139 4.70 -8.84 9.35
C ASN A 139 3.28 -9.42 9.22
N ASP A 140 3.16 -10.74 9.33
CA ASP A 140 1.89 -11.48 9.21
C ASP A 140 0.83 -11.03 10.24
N ALA A 141 1.24 -10.59 11.43
CA ALA A 141 0.32 -10.13 12.47
C ALA A 141 -0.38 -8.82 12.06
N SER A 142 0.33 -7.89 11.43
CA SER A 142 -0.27 -6.68 10.83
C SER A 142 -1.28 -7.04 9.73
N ILE A 143 -0.95 -8.00 8.86
CA ILE A 143 -1.83 -8.43 7.76
C ILE A 143 -3.14 -9.02 8.30
N ASN A 144 -3.10 -9.77 9.40
CA ASN A 144 -4.30 -10.30 10.07
C ASN A 144 -5.20 -9.20 10.66
N ASN A 145 -4.65 -7.99 10.83
CA ASN A 145 -5.39 -6.82 11.31
C ASN A 145 -5.87 -5.90 10.17
N PHE A 146 -5.88 -6.39 8.94
CA PHE A 146 -6.39 -5.62 7.81
C PHE A 146 -7.93 -5.69 7.76
N PRO A 147 -8.61 -4.59 7.38
CA PRO A 147 -10.06 -4.56 7.32
C PRO A 147 -10.56 -5.29 6.06
N VAL A 148 -11.71 -5.94 6.18
CA VAL A 148 -12.36 -6.72 5.10
C VAL A 148 -12.76 -5.88 3.87
N SER A 149 -12.75 -4.56 4.01
CA SER A 149 -13.04 -3.57 2.99
C SER A 149 -11.95 -3.42 1.93
N LEU A 150 -10.74 -3.92 2.18
CA LEU A 150 -9.63 -3.80 1.23
C LEU A 150 -9.94 -4.47 -0.11
N GLU A 151 -9.49 -3.80 -1.18
CA GLU A 151 -9.61 -4.22 -2.57
C GLU A 151 -8.23 -4.34 -3.25
N GLU A 152 -7.22 -3.60 -2.78
CA GLU A 152 -5.84 -3.66 -3.28
C GLU A 152 -4.80 -3.63 -2.15
N ILE A 153 -3.85 -4.56 -2.17
CA ILE A 153 -2.71 -4.59 -1.26
C ILE A 153 -1.41 -4.69 -2.06
N LYS A 154 -0.43 -3.85 -1.71
CA LYS A 154 0.94 -4.00 -2.20
C LYS A 154 1.89 -4.32 -1.04
N LEU A 155 2.59 -5.43 -1.20
CA LEU A 155 3.56 -6.02 -0.29
C LEU A 155 4.82 -6.39 -1.07
N GLU A 156 5.21 -5.58 -2.07
CA GLU A 156 6.44 -5.83 -2.81
C GLU A 156 7.64 -5.77 -1.85
N ALA A 157 8.59 -6.70 -1.93
CA ALA A 157 9.82 -6.71 -1.14
C ALA A 157 9.65 -6.67 0.40
N CYS A 158 8.51 -7.10 0.92
CA CYS A 158 8.22 -7.28 2.34
C CYS A 158 8.84 -8.58 2.87
N ARG A 159 10.11 -8.51 3.28
CA ARG A 159 10.93 -9.69 3.65
C ARG A 159 10.63 -10.28 5.04
N ASN A 160 9.81 -9.59 5.84
CA ASN A 160 9.39 -10.02 7.19
C ASN A 160 8.10 -10.85 7.18
N LEU A 161 7.47 -11.03 6.01
CA LEU A 161 6.35 -11.96 5.86
C LEU A 161 6.85 -13.41 6.02
N LEU A 162 6.12 -14.21 6.78
CA LEU A 162 6.49 -15.58 7.14
C LEU A 162 5.46 -16.58 6.59
N TYR A 163 5.61 -17.84 6.99
CA TYR A 163 4.72 -18.93 6.56
C TYR A 163 3.31 -18.83 7.15
N THR A 164 3.06 -17.92 8.10
CA THR A 164 1.73 -17.67 8.67
C THR A 164 0.91 -16.66 7.88
N PHE A 165 1.46 -16.13 6.77
CA PHE A 165 0.78 -15.20 5.88
C PHE A 165 -0.57 -15.77 5.42
N ASN A 166 -1.63 -15.02 5.68
CA ASN A 166 -2.98 -15.42 5.32
C ASN A 166 -3.87 -14.19 5.10
N ILE A 167 -4.62 -14.17 4.00
CA ILE A 167 -5.53 -13.10 3.61
C ILE A 167 -6.95 -13.61 3.28
N HIS A 168 -7.30 -14.84 3.67
CA HIS A 168 -8.60 -15.43 3.35
C HIS A 168 -9.80 -14.60 3.84
N HIS A 169 -9.61 -13.83 4.92
CA HIS A 169 -10.63 -12.96 5.52
C HIS A 169 -10.92 -11.70 4.66
N LEU A 170 -10.01 -11.34 3.74
CA LEU A 170 -10.15 -10.18 2.87
C LEU A 170 -11.01 -10.51 1.64
N VAL A 171 -12.29 -10.77 1.89
CA VAL A 171 -13.23 -11.30 0.89
C VAL A 171 -13.49 -10.35 -0.29
N ASN A 172 -13.19 -9.05 -0.16
CA ASN A 172 -13.35 -8.07 -1.24
C ASN A 172 -12.08 -7.86 -2.08
N MET A 173 -11.00 -8.59 -1.78
CA MET A 173 -9.69 -8.36 -2.37
C MET A 173 -9.64 -8.65 -3.87
N LYS A 174 -9.21 -7.66 -4.66
CA LYS A 174 -9.14 -7.74 -6.13
C LYS A 174 -7.71 -7.84 -6.63
N LYS A 175 -6.76 -7.20 -5.96
CA LYS A 175 -5.39 -7.09 -6.44
C LYS A 175 -4.40 -7.27 -5.30
N ILE A 176 -3.42 -8.14 -5.52
CA ILE A 176 -2.31 -8.30 -4.58
C ILE A 176 -0.97 -8.30 -5.32
N ASP A 177 -0.02 -7.53 -4.78
CA ASP A 177 1.37 -7.55 -5.19
C ASP A 177 2.24 -8.07 -4.04
N CYS A 178 2.83 -9.25 -4.22
CA CYS A 178 3.74 -9.87 -3.26
C CYS A 178 5.14 -10.09 -3.86
N SER A 179 5.45 -9.43 -4.97
CA SER A 179 6.71 -9.60 -5.69
C SER A 179 7.90 -9.37 -4.74
N GLY A 180 8.96 -10.18 -4.78
CA GLY A 180 10.11 -10.00 -3.89
C GLY A 180 9.89 -10.36 -2.42
N SER A 181 8.70 -10.81 -2.03
CA SER A 181 8.36 -11.22 -0.66
C SER A 181 8.40 -12.74 -0.52
N LYS A 182 8.70 -13.25 0.69
CA LYS A 182 8.88 -14.68 0.98
C LYS A 182 7.56 -15.48 1.05
N ILE A 183 6.61 -15.18 0.17
CA ILE A 183 5.33 -15.89 0.05
C ILE A 183 5.56 -17.31 -0.46
N THR A 184 4.83 -18.27 0.10
CA THR A 184 4.93 -19.71 -0.20
C THR A 184 3.71 -20.22 -0.95
N ASP A 185 3.80 -21.44 -1.51
CA ASP A 185 2.66 -22.12 -2.13
C ASP A 185 1.46 -22.25 -1.17
N ALA A 186 1.72 -22.53 0.11
CA ALA A 186 0.67 -22.67 1.13
C ALA A 186 -0.10 -21.36 1.37
N ALA A 187 0.58 -20.21 1.31
CA ALA A 187 -0.06 -18.91 1.41
C ALA A 187 -0.98 -18.64 0.20
N ILE A 188 -0.51 -18.93 -1.01
CA ILE A 188 -1.26 -18.72 -2.27
C ILE A 188 -2.53 -19.56 -2.31
N ASN A 189 -2.46 -20.81 -1.85
CA ASN A 189 -3.61 -21.71 -1.81
C ASN A 189 -4.76 -21.17 -0.93
N ASN A 190 -4.47 -20.25 0.00
CA ASN A 190 -5.46 -19.61 0.89
C ASN A 190 -5.94 -18.23 0.40
N PHE A 191 -5.55 -17.82 -0.81
CA PHE A 191 -6.00 -16.55 -1.36
C PHE A 191 -7.52 -16.52 -1.60
N PRO A 192 -8.19 -15.38 -1.37
CA PRO A 192 -9.63 -15.25 -1.52
C PRO A 192 -10.05 -15.32 -3.00
N VAL A 193 -11.20 -15.95 -3.25
CA VAL A 193 -11.76 -16.18 -4.60
C VAL A 193 -12.09 -14.90 -5.38
N SER A 194 -12.12 -13.75 -4.71
CA SER A 194 -12.42 -12.45 -5.28
C SER A 194 -11.27 -11.85 -6.10
N LEU A 195 -10.06 -12.38 -5.97
CA LEU A 195 -8.86 -11.88 -6.65
C LEU A 195 -9.01 -11.93 -8.17
N GLU A 196 -8.57 -10.84 -8.80
CA GLU A 196 -8.57 -10.65 -10.24
C GLU A 196 -7.14 -10.45 -10.79
N ASN A 197 -6.20 -9.97 -9.97
CA ASN A 197 -4.81 -9.73 -10.36
C ASN A 197 -3.84 -10.12 -9.23
N ILE A 198 -2.87 -10.96 -9.56
CA ILE A 198 -1.82 -11.41 -8.65
C ILE A 198 -0.46 -11.12 -9.25
N ARG A 199 0.44 -10.52 -8.47
CA ARG A 199 1.87 -10.43 -8.78
C ARG A 199 2.70 -11.16 -7.73
N LEU A 200 3.49 -12.09 -8.20
CA LEU A 200 4.38 -13.00 -7.46
C LEU A 200 5.74 -13.06 -8.17
N SER A 201 6.20 -11.92 -8.71
CA SER A 201 7.50 -11.86 -9.39
C SER A 201 8.65 -12.11 -8.40
N GLY A 202 9.83 -12.44 -8.93
CA GLY A 202 10.99 -13.02 -8.26
C GLY A 202 11.22 -12.64 -6.80
N GLY A 203 11.68 -13.62 -6.01
CA GLY A 203 11.87 -13.52 -4.55
C GLY A 203 10.77 -14.19 -3.73
N CYS A 204 9.66 -14.59 -4.37
CA CYS A 204 8.70 -15.53 -3.78
C CYS A 204 9.27 -16.96 -3.70
N LEU A 205 8.88 -17.69 -2.66
CA LEU A 205 9.27 -19.08 -2.39
C LEU A 205 8.21 -20.05 -2.94
N ILE A 206 7.96 -19.93 -4.24
CA ILE A 206 6.86 -20.61 -4.93
C ILE A 206 7.39 -21.64 -5.92
N SER A 207 6.71 -22.78 -6.04
CA SER A 207 7.11 -23.85 -6.95
C SER A 207 5.94 -24.54 -7.64
N THR A 208 5.00 -25.07 -6.86
CA THR A 208 3.96 -26.02 -7.30
C THR A 208 2.63 -25.71 -6.61
N PHE A 209 2.23 -24.43 -6.58
CA PHE A 209 0.93 -23.99 -6.03
C PHE A 209 -0.25 -24.33 -6.96
N ASN A 210 -1.45 -24.32 -6.40
CA ASN A 210 -2.71 -24.53 -7.12
C ASN A 210 -3.68 -23.37 -6.86
N ILE A 211 -4.15 -22.73 -7.92
CA ILE A 211 -5.04 -21.58 -7.87
C ILE A 211 -6.33 -21.79 -8.68
N ASN A 212 -6.72 -23.03 -8.93
CA ASN A 212 -7.97 -23.35 -9.64
C ASN A 212 -9.21 -22.80 -8.93
N HIS A 213 -9.14 -22.56 -7.61
CA HIS A 213 -10.22 -21.94 -6.83
C HIS A 213 -10.39 -20.44 -7.11
N LEU A 214 -9.37 -19.76 -7.67
CA LEU A 214 -9.41 -18.34 -8.01
C LEU A 214 -10.15 -18.11 -9.33
N VAL A 215 -11.43 -18.48 -9.36
CA VAL A 215 -12.28 -18.47 -10.56
C VAL A 215 -12.48 -17.09 -11.18
N ASN A 216 -12.16 -16.00 -10.47
CA ASN A 216 -12.22 -14.63 -10.97
C ASN A 216 -10.86 -14.08 -11.45
N LEU A 217 -9.78 -14.87 -11.37
CA LEU A 217 -8.43 -14.41 -11.67
C LEU A 217 -8.25 -14.14 -13.17
N LYS A 218 -7.94 -12.90 -13.52
CA LYS A 218 -7.74 -12.46 -14.90
C LYS A 218 -6.26 -12.32 -15.25
N LYS A 219 -5.42 -11.98 -14.27
CA LYS A 219 -4.00 -11.70 -14.49
C LYS A 219 -3.13 -12.35 -13.42
N ILE A 220 -2.09 -13.04 -13.86
CA ILE A 220 -1.03 -13.54 -12.98
C ILE A 220 0.35 -13.16 -13.52
N ASN A 221 1.19 -12.59 -12.67
CA ASN A 221 2.58 -12.29 -12.97
C ASN A 221 3.50 -13.10 -12.06
N CYS A 222 4.30 -13.97 -12.68
CA CYS A 222 5.30 -14.81 -12.03
C CYS A 222 6.69 -14.59 -12.66
N ILE A 223 6.97 -13.40 -13.22
CA ILE A 223 8.28 -13.07 -13.82
C ILE A 223 9.42 -13.38 -12.83
N ASP A 224 10.49 -13.99 -13.33
CA ASP A 224 11.71 -14.34 -12.58
C ASP A 224 11.43 -15.20 -11.32
N SER A 225 10.44 -16.10 -11.40
CA SER A 225 10.06 -17.02 -10.32
C SER A 225 10.49 -18.47 -10.58
N THR A 226 10.44 -19.30 -9.54
CA THR A 226 10.85 -20.72 -9.58
C THR A 226 9.70 -21.69 -9.85
N ILE A 227 8.60 -21.22 -10.45
CA ILE A 227 7.40 -22.03 -10.70
C ILE A 227 7.66 -23.17 -11.70
N HIS A 228 6.93 -24.27 -11.56
CA HIS A 228 7.01 -25.44 -12.43
C HIS A 228 5.74 -25.60 -13.28
N ASP A 229 5.82 -26.48 -14.28
CA ASP A 229 4.72 -26.81 -15.20
C ASP A 229 3.42 -27.20 -14.47
N ASP A 230 3.53 -27.87 -13.32
CA ASP A 230 2.39 -28.29 -12.50
C ASP A 230 1.53 -27.12 -11.99
N SER A 231 2.13 -25.99 -11.65
CA SER A 231 1.37 -24.79 -11.26
C SER A 231 0.58 -24.22 -12.44
N ILE A 232 1.23 -24.18 -13.61
CA ILE A 232 0.64 -23.60 -14.82
C ILE A 232 -0.52 -24.48 -15.33
N ASN A 233 -0.40 -25.79 -15.19
CA ASN A 233 -1.47 -26.75 -15.53
C ASN A 233 -2.72 -26.60 -14.63
N ASN A 234 -2.62 -25.87 -13.51
CA ASN A 234 -3.68 -25.60 -12.53
C ASN A 234 -4.11 -24.12 -12.52
N PHE A 235 -3.91 -23.43 -13.62
CA PHE A 235 -4.37 -22.06 -13.81
C PHE A 235 -5.88 -22.02 -14.12
N PRO A 236 -6.66 -21.11 -13.54
CA PRO A 236 -8.11 -21.06 -13.78
C PRO A 236 -8.44 -20.56 -15.20
N VAL A 237 -9.52 -21.07 -15.78
CA VAL A 237 -10.00 -20.74 -17.15
C VAL A 237 -10.31 -19.25 -17.38
N SER A 238 -10.46 -18.47 -16.30
CA SER A 238 -10.73 -17.04 -16.32
C SER A 238 -9.52 -16.18 -16.68
N LEU A 239 -8.31 -16.76 -16.69
CA LEU A 239 -7.09 -16.01 -17.00
C LEU A 239 -7.09 -15.43 -18.41
N GLU A 240 -6.72 -14.16 -18.50
CA GLU A 240 -6.59 -13.38 -19.73
C GLU A 240 -5.12 -13.01 -20.01
N GLU A 241 -4.31 -12.82 -18.96
CA GLU A 241 -2.90 -12.45 -19.07
C GLU A 241 -2.02 -13.25 -18.11
N ILE A 242 -0.94 -13.84 -18.63
CA ILE A 242 0.07 -14.54 -17.85
C ILE A 242 1.42 -13.89 -18.15
N PHE A 243 2.29 -13.73 -17.14
CA PHE A 243 3.66 -13.24 -17.36
C PHE A 243 4.66 -14.21 -16.72
N LEU A 244 5.44 -14.92 -17.55
CA LEU A 244 6.38 -15.98 -17.13
C LEU A 244 7.84 -15.74 -17.54
N LYS A 245 8.18 -14.53 -17.97
CA LYS A 245 9.56 -14.21 -18.38
C LYS A 245 10.54 -14.57 -17.25
N GLY A 246 11.60 -15.31 -17.56
CA GLY A 246 12.64 -15.67 -16.59
C GLY A 246 12.29 -16.82 -15.65
N CYS A 247 11.17 -17.52 -15.85
CA CYS A 247 10.90 -18.78 -15.16
C CYS A 247 11.72 -19.92 -15.79
N GLU A 248 12.80 -20.35 -15.14
CA GLU A 248 13.72 -21.35 -15.72
C GLU A 248 13.23 -22.81 -15.58
N ASN A 249 12.28 -23.07 -14.66
CA ASN A 249 11.79 -24.41 -14.34
C ASN A 249 10.56 -24.85 -15.15
N ILE A 250 10.15 -24.06 -16.15
CA ILE A 250 9.02 -24.38 -17.03
C ILE A 250 9.54 -25.00 -18.32
N SER A 251 8.93 -26.09 -18.78
CA SER A 251 9.42 -26.84 -19.93
C SER A 251 8.30 -27.27 -20.87
N ALA A 252 7.27 -27.92 -20.35
CA ALA A 252 6.16 -28.49 -21.10
C ALA A 252 4.87 -28.43 -20.27
N PHE A 253 4.19 -27.29 -20.33
CA PHE A 253 2.88 -27.07 -19.71
C PHE A 253 1.75 -27.07 -20.76
N ASN A 254 0.54 -27.41 -20.32
CA ASN A 254 -0.66 -27.44 -21.16
C ASN A 254 -1.63 -26.34 -20.73
N ILE A 255 -1.78 -25.33 -21.57
CA ILE A 255 -2.74 -24.22 -21.38
C ILE A 255 -3.82 -24.16 -22.45
N LYS A 256 -4.02 -25.23 -23.24
CA LYS A 256 -5.03 -25.26 -24.32
C LYS A 256 -6.45 -25.00 -23.82
N TYR A 257 -6.71 -25.25 -22.55
CA TYR A 257 -8.00 -25.06 -21.90
C TYR A 257 -8.25 -23.60 -21.47
N LEU A 258 -7.23 -22.73 -21.48
CA LEU A 258 -7.34 -21.30 -21.15
C LEU A 258 -7.91 -20.51 -22.34
N VAL A 259 -9.19 -20.73 -22.63
CA VAL A 259 -9.88 -20.17 -23.80
C VAL A 259 -9.99 -18.64 -23.81
N ASN A 260 -9.80 -17.98 -22.66
CA ASN A 260 -9.85 -16.53 -22.51
C ASN A 260 -8.48 -15.85 -22.61
N LEU A 261 -7.39 -16.62 -22.75
CA LEU A 261 -6.03 -16.10 -22.71
C LEU A 261 -5.72 -15.23 -23.95
N LYS A 262 -5.24 -14.01 -23.69
CA LYS A 262 -4.91 -13.00 -24.70
C LYS A 262 -3.41 -12.69 -24.77
N MET A 263 -2.67 -12.93 -23.67
CA MET A 263 -1.25 -12.59 -23.55
C MET A 263 -0.50 -13.60 -22.67
N ILE A 264 0.73 -13.97 -23.07
CA ILE A 264 1.69 -14.77 -22.30
C ILE A 264 3.12 -14.25 -22.47
#